data_AF-A0A2U0I253-F1
#
_entry.id   AF-A0A2U0I253-F1
#
_cell.length_a   1.000
_cell.length_b   1.000
_cell.length_c   1.000
_cell.angle_alpha   90.00
_cell.angle_beta   90.00
_cell.angle_gamma   90.00
#
_symmetry.space_group_name_H-M   'P 1'
#
loop_
_entity.id
_entity.type
_entity.pdbx_description
1 polymer ?
#
loop_
_entity_poly.entity_id
_entity_poly.type
_entity_poly.pdbx_seq_one_letter_code
_entity_poly.pdbx_strand_id
1 'polypeptide(L)' 'MVKKYFLKSIVLLTVAALFSCEDDPAISCVTCNSPETTAFEVCRDQNGNATVNGENTDTNYDVYIAGLEESGATCGGG' A
#
# COMPACT_ATOMS: atom_id res chain seq x y z
N MET A 1 -1.22 -11.56 44.91
CA MET A 1 0.15 -12.12 44.88
C MET A 1 0.95 -11.46 43.77
N VAL A 2 2.15 -11.02 44.09
CA VAL A 2 3.08 -10.29 43.23
C VAL A 2 3.82 -11.23 42.27
N LYS A 3 3.91 -10.86 40.99
CA LYS A 3 5.07 -11.23 40.17
C LYS A 3 5.50 -10.03 39.35
N LYS A 4 6.38 -9.26 40.00
CA LYS A 4 7.16 -8.18 39.41
C LYS A 4 8.18 -8.81 38.47
N TYR A 5 7.94 -8.72 37.17
CA TYR A 5 9.03 -8.83 36.18
C TYR A 5 9.39 -7.42 35.77
N PHE A 6 10.23 -6.85 36.61
CA PHE A 6 11.11 -5.75 36.26
C PHE A 6 12.02 -6.25 35.13
N LEU A 7 11.88 -5.73 33.92
CA LEU A 7 13.01 -5.63 33.01
C LEU A 7 12.78 -4.49 32.01
N LYS A 8 13.54 -3.42 32.23
CA LYS A 8 13.78 -2.33 31.29
C LYS A 8 14.42 -2.89 30.02
N SER A 9 13.94 -2.50 28.84
CA SER A 9 14.83 -2.05 27.75
C SER A 9 14.03 -1.50 26.56
N ILE A 10 14.29 -0.21 26.28
CA ILE A 10 14.59 0.35 24.95
C ILE A 10 13.48 0.30 23.88
N VAL A 11 12.92 1.50 23.69
CA VAL A 11 12.41 2.10 22.45
C VAL A 11 13.04 1.48 21.19
N LEU A 12 12.21 0.97 20.28
CA LEU A 12 12.44 1.17 18.85
C LEU A 12 11.09 1.38 18.15
N LEU A 13 10.93 2.62 17.71
CA LEU A 13 9.95 3.11 16.76
C LEU A 13 10.15 2.36 15.44
N THR A 14 9.20 1.53 15.04
CA THR A 14 8.92 1.28 13.62
C THR A 14 7.43 1.16 13.47
N VAL A 15 6.88 2.18 12.81
CA VAL A 15 5.53 2.24 12.26
C VAL A 15 5.40 1.08 11.28
N ALA A 16 5.08 -0.10 11.81
CA ALA A 16 4.51 -1.17 11.02
C ALA A 16 3.04 -0.83 10.83
N ALA A 17 2.78 0.20 10.01
CA ALA A 17 1.53 0.30 9.27
C ALA A 17 1.53 -0.83 8.24
N LEU A 18 1.51 -2.07 8.74
CA LEU A 18 1.00 -3.21 8.02
C LEU A 18 -0.51 -3.00 8.05
N PHE A 19 -0.99 -2.09 7.20
CA PHE A 19 -2.39 -2.14 6.81
C PHE A 19 -2.58 -3.52 6.20
N SER A 20 -3.48 -4.25 6.85
CA SER A 20 -3.82 -5.63 6.57
C SER A 20 -3.94 -5.91 5.08
N CYS A 21 -3.23 -6.93 4.60
CA CYS A 21 -3.72 -7.70 3.46
C CYS A 21 -5.00 -8.40 3.92
N GLU A 22 -6.13 -7.71 3.84
CA GLU A 22 -7.43 -8.36 3.75
C GLU A 22 -7.58 -8.76 2.28
N ASP A 23 -7.42 -10.06 2.00
CA ASP A 23 -7.84 -10.71 0.75
C ASP A 23 -9.35 -10.52 0.57
N ASP A 24 -9.79 -9.31 0.24
CA ASP A 24 -11.14 -9.03 -0.16
C ASP A 24 -11.26 -9.33 -1.67
N PRO A 25 -12.16 -10.25 -2.09
CA PRO A 25 -12.16 -10.83 -3.43
C PRO A 25 -12.60 -9.88 -4.56
N ALA A 26 -12.62 -8.56 -4.36
CA ALA A 26 -13.08 -7.59 -5.35
C ALA A 26 -12.11 -6.43 -5.65
N ILE A 27 -11.11 -6.17 -4.81
CA ILE A 27 -10.20 -5.02 -4.98
C ILE A 27 -8.77 -5.55 -5.15
N SER A 28 -8.26 -5.55 -6.37
CA SER A 28 -6.86 -5.90 -6.65
C SER A 28 -6.00 -4.67 -6.45
N CYS A 29 -5.15 -4.72 -5.42
CA CYS A 29 -4.16 -3.68 -5.12
C CYS A 29 -2.76 -4.11 -5.53
N VAL A 30 -1.97 -3.17 -6.03
CA VAL A 30 -0.55 -3.32 -6.30
C VAL A 30 0.22 -2.21 -5.64
N THR A 31 1.44 -2.54 -5.21
CA THR A 31 2.39 -1.50 -4.79
C THR A 31 3.11 -0.96 -6.02
N CYS A 32 3.12 0.35 -6.16
CA CYS A 32 3.87 1.10 -7.14
C CYS A 32 4.98 1.89 -6.45
N ASN A 33 6.18 1.93 -7.03
CA ASN A 33 7.26 2.78 -6.56
C ASN A 33 8.07 3.33 -7.73
N SER A 34 8.68 4.50 -7.56
CA SER A 34 9.57 5.10 -8.56
C SER A 34 10.82 5.67 -7.88
N PRO A 35 11.86 6.07 -8.63
CA PRO A 35 12.99 6.80 -8.04
C PRO A 35 12.60 8.14 -7.42
N GLU A 36 11.49 8.74 -7.86
CA GLU A 36 11.04 10.08 -7.47
C GLU A 36 9.97 10.08 -6.37
N THR A 37 9.39 8.91 -6.06
CA THR A 37 8.29 8.76 -5.09
C THR A 37 8.55 7.60 -4.13
N THR A 38 8.09 7.72 -2.89
CA THR A 38 8.00 6.56 -1.98
C THR A 38 7.03 5.53 -2.54
N ALA A 39 7.16 4.27 -2.13
CA ALA A 39 6.19 3.24 -2.49
C ALA A 39 4.77 3.64 -2.04
N PHE A 40 3.79 3.45 -2.91
CA PHE A 40 2.38 3.75 -2.68
C PHE A 40 1.51 2.65 -3.27
N GLU A 41 0.30 2.51 -2.72
CA GLU A 41 -0.65 1.50 -3.15
C GLU A 41 -1.61 2.07 -4.19
N VAL A 42 -1.83 1.30 -5.25
CA VAL A 42 -2.83 1.55 -6.28
C VAL A 42 -3.78 0.36 -6.32
N CYS A 43 -5.07 0.61 -6.13
CA CYS A 43 -6.10 -0.42 -6.13
C CYS A 43 -7.07 -0.24 -7.28
N ARG A 44 -7.65 -1.34 -7.74
CA ARG A 44 -8.79 -1.32 -8.66
C ARG A 44 -10.08 -1.24 -7.86
N ASP A 45 -10.86 -0.18 -8.06
CA ASP A 45 -12.18 -0.02 -7.43
C ASP A 45 -13.25 -0.89 -8.12
N GLN A 46 -14.47 -0.86 -7.57
CA GLN A 46 -15.60 -1.62 -8.10
C GLN A 46 -16.09 -1.13 -9.48
N ASN A 47 -15.73 0.10 -9.87
CA ASN A 47 -16.05 0.69 -11.18
C ASN A 47 -14.96 0.41 -12.23
N GLY A 48 -13.83 -0.19 -11.83
CA GLY A 48 -12.65 -0.43 -12.68
C GLY A 48 -11.67 0.74 -12.77
N ASN A 49 -11.83 1.77 -11.93
CA ASN A 49 -10.91 2.89 -11.82
C ASN A 49 -9.77 2.58 -10.85
N ALA A 50 -8.63 3.26 -11.02
CA ALA A 50 -7.58 3.27 -10.03
C ALA A 50 -7.98 4.14 -8.84
N THR A 51 -7.74 3.62 -7.64
CA THR A 51 -7.72 4.37 -6.40
C THR A 51 -6.32 4.40 -5.82
N VAL A 52 -5.88 5.54 -5.29
CA VAL A 52 -4.57 5.70 -4.66
C VAL A 52 -4.81 6.12 -3.22
N ASN A 53 -4.32 5.34 -2.26
CA ASN A 53 -4.64 5.53 -0.83
C ASN A 53 -6.16 5.61 -0.56
N GLY A 54 -6.97 4.88 -1.34
CA GLY A 54 -8.43 4.85 -1.22
C GLY A 54 -9.17 6.01 -1.91
N GLU A 55 -8.47 6.94 -2.57
CA GLU A 55 -9.10 8.03 -3.32
C GLU A 55 -9.18 7.70 -4.81
N ASN A 56 -10.37 7.84 -5.41
CA ASN A 56 -10.60 7.52 -6.82
C ASN A 56 -9.92 8.56 -7.72
N THR A 57 -9.17 8.09 -8.71
CA THR A 57 -8.46 8.94 -9.68
C THR A 57 -9.32 9.33 -10.88
N ASP A 58 -10.55 8.83 -10.96
CA ASP A 58 -11.44 8.90 -12.12
C ASP A 58 -10.82 8.34 -13.42
N THR A 59 -9.71 7.60 -13.28
CA THR A 59 -8.95 7.04 -14.39
C THR A 59 -9.04 5.53 -14.32
N ASN A 60 -9.23 4.88 -15.47
CA ASN A 60 -9.24 3.42 -15.54
C ASN A 60 -7.94 2.84 -14.97
N TYR A 61 -8.06 1.77 -14.19
CA TYR A 61 -6.94 1.16 -13.48
C TYR A 61 -5.77 0.79 -14.40
N ASP A 62 -6.05 0.12 -15.53
CA ASP A 62 -5.01 -0.36 -16.44
C ASP A 62 -4.29 0.81 -17.13
N VAL A 63 -5.03 1.88 -17.46
CA VAL A 63 -4.45 3.12 -18.01
C VAL A 63 -3.59 3.83 -16.98
N TYR A 64 -4.03 3.88 -15.73
CA TYR A 64 -3.29 4.53 -14.64
C TYR A 64 -1.96 3.82 -14.37
N ILE A 65 -1.98 2.48 -14.27
CA ILE A 65 -0.76 1.67 -14.10
C ILE A 65 0.19 1.85 -15.29
N ALA A 66 -0.31 1.75 -16.53
CA ALA A 66 0.53 1.93 -17.71
C ALA A 66 1.17 3.32 -17.77
N GLY A 67 0.45 4.37 -17.36
CA GLY A 67 1.00 5.73 -17.29
C GLY A 67 2.07 5.90 -16.20
N LEU A 68 1.91 5.23 -15.06
CA LEU A 68 2.94 5.17 -14.01
C LEU A 68 4.19 4.43 -14.52
N GLU A 69 4.02 3.28 -15.16
CA GLU A 69 5.13 2.50 -15.72
C GLU A 69 5.86 3.23 -16.86
N GLU A 70 5.13 3.91 -17.74
CA GLU A 70 5.72 4.79 -18.77
C GLU A 70 6.51 5.95 -18.16
N SER A 71 6.06 6.46 -17.01
CA SER A 71 6.77 7.48 -16.22
C SER A 71 7.95 6.91 -15.42
N GLY A 72 8.23 5.60 -15.50
CA GLY A 72 9.35 4.94 -14.84
C GLY A 72 9.05 4.41 -13.44
N ALA A 73 7.78 4.33 -13.04
CA ALA A 73 7.40 3.57 -11.85
C ALA A 73 7.45 2.06 -12.13
N THR A 74 7.65 1.26 -11.09
CA THR A 74 7.48 -0.18 -11.13
C THR A 74 6.26 -0.50 -10.30
N CYS A 75 5.25 -1.10 -10.92
CA CYS A 75 3.99 -1.48 -10.29
C CYS A 75 3.85 -3.01 -10.32
N GLY A 76 3.83 -3.63 -9.14
CA GLY A 76 3.73 -5.08 -9.04
C GLY A 76 4.48 -5.62 -7.82
N GLY A 77 3.80 -6.47 -7.06
CA GLY A 77 4.30 -7.00 -5.81
C GLY A 77 3.12 -7.38 -4.92
N GLY A 78 2.65 -8.62 -5.10
CA GLY A 78 1.88 -9.35 -4.11
C GLY A 78 2.74 -10.49 -3.59
#